data_AF-A0A821CER9-F1
#
_entry.id   AF-A0A821CER9-F1
#
_cell.length_a   1.000
_cell.length_b   1.000
_cell.length_c   1.000
_cell.angle_alpha   90.00
_cell.angle_beta   90.00
_cell.angle_gamma   90.00
#
_symmetry.space_group_name_H-M   'P 1'
#
loop_
_entity.id
_entity.type
_entity.pdbx_description
1 polymer ?
#
loop_
_entity_poly.entity_id
_entity_poly.type
_entity_poly.pdbx_seq_one_letter_code
_entity_poly.pdbx_strand_id
1 'polypeptide(L)'
;AKVVGQLAAEKPSEGNILSGILVRRNFKLHMMAPEDLQNYTSLARSTVTQHLGIPFTAAPRSLVLNLSQVAGELEQVGDKQKPGIRVFGAINIFLENRMLVLEWESSPVNDVYADAVVTVILKTESGDCPGNTDTPIQVNKKHVRECLQETLSDMYGSTMVSLSEDQQQLFVTIDDKKASIDLESFEVKCDDEEIHSTIDVTVKHLSACIQPLRLTPAAT
;
A
#
# COMPACT_ATOMS: atom_id res chain seq x y z
N ALA A 1 -36.67 3.46 13.62
CA ALA A 1 -36.62 3.70 12.15
C ALA A 1 -37.10 2.44 11.44
N LYS A 2 -37.61 2.52 10.21
CA LYS A 2 -37.96 1.35 9.38
C LYS A 2 -36.86 1.09 8.36
N VAL A 3 -36.31 -0.11 8.33
CA VAL A 3 -35.34 -0.52 7.32
C VAL A 3 -36.10 -0.86 6.02
N VAL A 4 -35.61 -0.39 4.87
CA VAL A 4 -36.22 -0.60 3.55
C VAL A 4 -35.15 -0.87 2.50
N GLY A 5 -35.55 -1.43 1.35
CA GLY A 5 -34.65 -1.71 0.24
C GLY A 5 -33.77 -2.96 0.46
N GLN A 6 -32.58 -2.95 -0.14
CA GLN A 6 -31.60 -4.04 -0.06
C GLN A 6 -31.16 -4.33 1.38
N LEU A 7 -31.13 -3.30 2.22
CA LEU A 7 -30.81 -3.45 3.65
C LEU A 7 -31.85 -4.28 4.42
N ALA A 8 -33.04 -4.51 3.83
CA ALA A 8 -34.11 -5.36 4.37
C ALA A 8 -34.28 -6.67 3.58
N ALA A 9 -33.36 -6.99 2.66
CA ALA A 9 -33.44 -8.21 1.85
C ALA A 9 -33.12 -9.48 2.66
N GLU A 10 -32.16 -9.40 3.58
CA GLU A 10 -31.78 -10.51 4.44
C GLU A 10 -32.49 -10.47 5.79
N LYS A 11 -32.79 -11.65 6.35
CA LYS A 11 -33.35 -11.74 7.70
C LYS A 11 -32.26 -11.34 8.71
N PRO A 12 -32.56 -10.45 9.66
CA PRO A 12 -31.58 -10.04 10.66
C PRO A 12 -31.19 -11.23 11.55
N SER A 13 -29.89 -11.47 11.68
CA SER A 13 -29.28 -12.39 12.65
C SER A 13 -28.75 -11.62 13.86
N GLU A 14 -28.65 -12.31 15.00
CA GLU A 14 -28.14 -11.70 16.23
C GLU A 14 -26.66 -11.32 16.06
N GLY A 15 -26.31 -10.07 16.38
CA GLY A 15 -24.97 -9.51 16.17
C GLY A 15 -24.71 -8.84 14.82
N ASN A 16 -25.69 -8.85 13.90
CA ASN A 16 -25.50 -8.25 12.58
C ASN A 16 -25.54 -6.70 12.66
N ILE A 17 -24.44 -6.04 12.25
CA ILE A 17 -24.34 -4.57 12.23
C ILE A 17 -24.96 -4.05 10.94
N LEU A 18 -26.00 -3.21 11.06
CA LEU A 18 -26.63 -2.56 9.92
C LEU A 18 -26.09 -1.14 9.75
N SER A 19 -25.48 -0.89 8.60
CA SER A 19 -24.95 0.42 8.20
C SER A 19 -25.69 0.93 6.97
N GLY A 20 -26.09 2.20 6.96
CA GLY A 20 -26.85 2.77 5.85
C GLY A 20 -27.22 4.23 6.07
N ILE A 21 -27.98 4.80 5.13
CA ILE A 21 -28.43 6.18 5.18
C ILE A 21 -29.77 6.26 5.93
N LEU A 22 -29.85 7.14 6.93
CA LEU A 22 -31.07 7.40 7.69
C LEU A 22 -31.75 8.67 7.17
N VAL A 23 -32.93 8.50 6.57
CA VAL A 23 -33.73 9.59 5.98
C VAL A 23 -34.97 9.86 6.84
N ARG A 24 -35.19 11.12 7.23
CA ARG A 24 -36.40 11.55 7.96
C ARG A 24 -37.34 12.30 7.02
N ARG A 25 -38.55 11.77 6.82
CA ARG A 25 -39.64 12.43 6.07
C ARG A 25 -40.88 12.53 6.93
N ASN A 26 -41.33 13.76 7.23
CA ASN A 26 -42.54 14.02 8.03
C ASN A 26 -42.59 13.18 9.33
N PHE A 27 -41.52 13.24 10.13
CA PHE A 27 -41.33 12.48 11.38
C PHE A 27 -41.17 10.96 11.26
N LYS A 28 -41.30 10.37 10.05
CA LYS A 28 -40.99 8.96 9.80
C LYS A 28 -39.52 8.81 9.42
N LEU A 29 -38.83 7.90 10.10
CA LEU A 29 -37.41 7.57 9.86
C LEU A 29 -37.31 6.28 9.05
N HIS A 30 -36.64 6.34 7.93
CA HIS A 30 -36.35 5.22 7.04
C HIS A 30 -34.83 5.02 6.95
N MET A 31 -34.36 3.79 7.12
CA MET A 31 -32.96 3.42 6.93
C MET A 31 -32.86 2.60 5.65
N MET A 32 -31.92 2.92 4.79
CA MET A 32 -31.77 2.28 3.48
C MET A 32 -30.31 2.21 3.06
N ALA A 33 -30.02 1.34 2.09
CA ALA A 33 -28.72 1.32 1.43
C ALA A 33 -28.53 2.62 0.62
N PRO A 34 -27.30 3.14 0.50
CA PRO A 34 -27.02 4.33 -0.32
C PRO A 34 -27.52 4.22 -1.77
N GLU A 35 -27.59 3.00 -2.32
CA GLU A 35 -28.00 2.67 -3.68
C GLU A 35 -29.52 2.83 -3.86
N ASP A 36 -30.29 2.62 -2.78
CA ASP A 36 -31.75 2.71 -2.78
C ASP A 36 -32.27 4.14 -2.54
N LEU A 37 -31.38 5.11 -2.28
CA LEU A 37 -31.76 6.47 -1.94
C LEU A 37 -32.67 7.10 -3.00
N GLN A 38 -32.38 6.86 -4.28
CA GLN A 38 -33.15 7.38 -5.41
C GLN A 38 -34.51 6.68 -5.59
N ASN A 39 -34.65 5.44 -5.10
CA ASN A 39 -35.89 4.66 -5.19
C ASN A 39 -36.93 5.11 -4.16
N TYR A 40 -36.49 5.59 -2.99
CA TYR A 40 -37.36 5.91 -1.85
C TYR A 40 -37.41 7.41 -1.51
N THR A 41 -36.55 8.23 -2.13
CA THR A 41 -36.49 9.67 -1.92
C THR A 41 -36.37 10.41 -3.25
N SER A 42 -36.64 11.72 -3.25
CA SER A 42 -36.36 12.58 -4.41
C SER A 42 -34.88 12.98 -4.51
N LEU A 43 -34.01 12.41 -3.68
CA LEU A 43 -32.58 12.66 -3.73
C LEU A 43 -31.94 11.72 -4.74
N ALA A 44 -31.30 12.28 -5.75
CA ALA A 44 -30.49 11.52 -6.69
C ALA A 44 -29.03 11.52 -6.22
N ARG A 45 -28.35 10.38 -6.39
CA ARG A 45 -26.89 10.29 -6.20
C ARG A 45 -26.24 10.82 -7.49
N SER A 46 -25.38 11.82 -7.36
CA SER A 46 -24.54 12.27 -8.45
C SER A 46 -23.10 11.96 -8.09
N THR A 47 -22.42 11.26 -8.98
CA THR A 47 -20.97 11.09 -8.93
C THR A 47 -20.36 12.06 -9.93
N VAL A 48 -19.32 12.78 -9.51
CA VAL A 48 -18.59 13.70 -10.39
C VAL A 48 -17.28 13.04 -10.72
N THR A 49 -17.03 12.76 -12.00
CA THR A 49 -15.71 12.35 -12.48
C THR A 49 -14.97 13.57 -13.03
N GLN A 50 -13.69 13.66 -12.74
CA GLN A 50 -12.83 14.73 -13.20
C GLN A 50 -11.76 14.17 -14.13
N HIS A 51 -11.47 14.95 -15.17
CA HIS A 51 -10.42 14.67 -16.13
C HIS A 51 -9.48 15.88 -16.22
N LEU A 52 -8.18 15.64 -16.13
CA LEU A 52 -7.16 16.68 -16.23
C LEU A 52 -6.08 16.28 -17.22
N GLY A 53 -5.92 17.08 -18.26
CA GLY A 53 -4.85 16.92 -19.25
C GLY A 53 -3.67 17.83 -18.93
N ILE A 54 -2.48 17.25 -18.77
CA ILE A 54 -1.25 17.97 -18.51
C ILE A 54 -0.24 17.63 -19.62
N PRO A 55 0.30 18.62 -20.35
CA PRO A 55 1.41 18.38 -21.27
C PRO A 55 2.56 17.67 -20.55
N PHE A 56 3.14 16.66 -21.18
CA PHE A 56 4.22 15.90 -20.58
C PHE A 56 5.26 15.53 -21.63
N THR A 57 6.44 16.11 -21.47
CA THR A 57 7.57 15.96 -22.40
C THR A 57 8.72 15.13 -21.84
N ALA A 58 8.74 14.89 -20.53
CA ALA A 58 9.76 14.11 -19.86
C ALA A 58 9.63 12.59 -20.14
N ALA A 59 10.63 11.82 -19.74
CA ALA A 59 10.62 10.37 -19.93
C ALA A 59 9.55 9.71 -19.04
N PRO A 60 8.65 8.85 -19.58
CA PRO A 60 7.63 8.16 -18.80
C PRO A 60 8.18 7.33 -17.65
N ARG A 61 9.39 6.77 -17.80
CA ARG A 61 10.07 6.01 -16.74
C ARG A 61 10.36 6.86 -15.50
N SER A 62 10.72 8.14 -15.68
CA SER A 62 10.97 9.06 -14.57
C SER A 62 9.70 9.36 -13.80
N LEU A 63 8.57 9.49 -14.51
CA LEU A 63 7.26 9.66 -13.88
C LEU A 63 6.88 8.46 -13.01
N VAL A 64 7.00 7.24 -13.54
CA VAL A 64 6.69 6.01 -12.80
C VAL A 64 7.56 5.89 -11.55
N LEU A 65 8.86 6.21 -11.66
CA LEU A 65 9.77 6.22 -10.52
C LEU A 65 9.30 7.22 -9.44
N ASN A 66 9.07 8.48 -9.81
CA ASN A 66 8.69 9.53 -8.87
C ASN A 66 7.31 9.26 -8.24
N LEU A 67 6.36 8.73 -9.01
CA LEU A 67 5.06 8.32 -8.47
C LEU A 67 5.18 7.15 -7.49
N SER A 68 6.04 6.16 -7.78
CA SER A 68 6.24 5.02 -6.87
C SER A 68 6.89 5.43 -5.54
N GLN A 69 7.70 6.49 -5.53
CA GLN A 69 8.27 7.04 -4.29
C GLN A 69 7.20 7.68 -3.39
N VAL A 70 6.17 8.27 -3.97
CA VAL A 70 5.13 9.00 -3.22
C VAL A 70 3.94 8.10 -2.87
N ALA A 71 3.53 7.22 -3.79
CA ALA A 71 2.35 6.37 -3.63
C ALA A 71 2.67 4.92 -3.25
N GLY A 72 3.94 4.51 -3.32
CA GLY A 72 4.34 3.12 -3.12
C GLY A 72 4.00 2.26 -4.34
N GLU A 73 3.07 1.32 -4.18
CA GLU A 73 2.68 0.40 -5.23
C GLU A 73 1.82 1.09 -6.29
N LEU A 74 2.16 0.89 -7.56
CA LEU A 74 1.44 1.41 -8.71
C LEU A 74 0.74 0.25 -9.42
N GLU A 75 -0.57 0.35 -9.56
CA GLU A 75 -1.36 -0.64 -10.28
C GLU A 75 -1.33 -0.35 -11.78
N GLN A 76 -1.24 -1.37 -12.62
CA GLN A 76 -1.43 -1.19 -14.06
C GLN A 76 -2.91 -1.25 -14.40
N VAL A 77 -3.38 -0.27 -15.17
CA VAL A 77 -4.76 -0.17 -15.62
C VAL A 77 -4.82 0.10 -17.12
N GLY A 78 -5.95 -0.25 -17.75
CA GLY A 78 -6.15 -0.06 -19.19
C GLY A 78 -5.67 -1.25 -20.04
N ASP A 79 -5.86 -1.12 -21.35
CA ASP A 79 -5.61 -2.17 -22.33
C ASP A 79 -4.25 -2.00 -23.04
N LYS A 80 -3.84 -3.01 -23.82
CA LYS A 80 -2.62 -2.95 -24.65
C LYS A 80 -2.55 -1.72 -25.57
N GLN A 81 -3.69 -1.15 -25.95
CA GLN A 81 -3.76 0.04 -26.80
C GLN A 81 -3.67 1.36 -26.02
N LYS A 82 -4.07 1.37 -24.74
CA LYS A 82 -4.05 2.54 -23.86
C LYS A 82 -3.55 2.10 -22.47
N PRO A 83 -2.24 1.86 -22.34
CA PRO A 83 -1.67 1.51 -21.05
C PRO A 83 -1.77 2.71 -20.11
N GLY A 84 -2.18 2.45 -18.88
CA GLY A 84 -2.29 3.43 -17.82
C GLY A 84 -1.76 2.89 -16.50
N ILE A 85 -1.58 3.80 -15.56
CA ILE A 85 -1.19 3.48 -14.19
C ILE A 85 -2.23 4.06 -13.24
N ARG A 86 -2.52 3.34 -12.16
CA ARG A 86 -3.39 3.80 -11.08
C ARG A 86 -2.56 4.06 -9.84
N VAL A 87 -2.79 5.24 -9.28
CA VAL A 87 -2.06 5.78 -8.12
C VAL A 87 -3.06 5.96 -6.97
N PHE A 88 -2.65 5.61 -5.76
CA PHE A 88 -3.49 5.65 -4.56
C PHE A 88 -4.81 4.87 -4.67
N GLY A 89 -4.88 3.87 -5.56
CA GLY A 89 -6.12 3.11 -5.82
C GLY A 89 -7.28 3.92 -6.43
N ALA A 90 -7.10 5.22 -6.70
CA ALA A 90 -8.18 6.14 -7.05
C ALA A 90 -7.91 6.97 -8.31
N ILE A 91 -6.66 7.34 -8.58
CA ILE A 91 -6.30 8.24 -9.68
C ILE A 91 -5.75 7.41 -10.84
N ASN A 92 -6.45 7.40 -11.98
CA ASN A 92 -5.96 6.76 -13.20
C ASN A 92 -5.18 7.76 -14.04
N ILE A 93 -4.05 7.35 -14.62
CA ILE A 93 -3.18 8.19 -15.45
C ILE A 93 -2.92 7.47 -16.77
N PHE A 94 -3.19 8.16 -17.87
CA PHE A 94 -2.94 7.66 -19.23
C PHE A 94 -2.02 8.61 -19.98
N LEU A 95 -1.14 8.08 -20.85
CA LEU A 95 -0.30 8.90 -21.71
C LEU A 95 -0.83 8.90 -23.15
N GLU A 96 -1.31 10.05 -23.59
CA GLU A 96 -1.87 10.26 -24.93
C GLU A 96 -1.15 11.43 -25.62
N ASN A 97 -0.48 11.20 -26.74
CA ASN A 97 0.10 12.28 -27.57
C ASN A 97 0.94 13.33 -26.81
N ARG A 98 1.83 12.89 -25.89
CA ARG A 98 2.61 13.78 -24.98
C ARG A 98 1.74 14.60 -24.03
N MET A 99 0.57 14.10 -23.68
CA MET A 99 -0.31 14.63 -22.65
C MET A 99 -0.63 13.51 -21.67
N LEU A 100 -0.43 13.76 -20.38
CA LEU A 100 -0.92 12.89 -19.31
C LEU A 100 -2.36 13.27 -19.03
N VAL A 101 -3.25 12.29 -19.13
CA VAL A 101 -4.67 12.40 -18.83
C VAL A 101 -4.91 11.71 -17.50
N LEU A 102 -5.22 12.49 -16.47
CA LEU A 102 -5.63 12.00 -15.16
C LEU A 102 -7.15 11.87 -15.14
N GLU A 103 -7.66 10.82 -14.51
CA GLU A 103 -9.08 10.54 -14.35
C GLU A 103 -9.37 10.00 -12.94
N TRP A 104 -10.29 10.64 -12.21
CA TRP A 104 -10.71 10.21 -10.88
C TRP A 104 -12.16 10.58 -10.56
N GLU A 105 -12.75 9.89 -9.59
CA GLU A 105 -14.02 10.28 -8.95
C GLU A 105 -13.74 11.37 -7.91
N SER A 106 -14.35 12.54 -8.08
CA SER A 106 -14.14 13.71 -7.22
C SER A 106 -14.67 13.46 -5.81
N SER A 107 -13.78 13.67 -4.85
CA SER A 107 -14.09 13.66 -3.43
C SER A 107 -12.99 14.42 -2.68
N PRO A 108 -13.23 14.95 -1.49
CA PRO A 108 -12.19 15.69 -0.75
C PRO A 108 -10.88 14.92 -0.56
N VAL A 109 -10.94 13.59 -0.50
CA VAL A 109 -9.75 12.72 -0.37
C VAL A 109 -9.09 12.52 -1.73
N ASN A 110 -9.86 12.15 -2.75
CA ASN A 110 -9.32 11.90 -4.09
C ASN A 110 -8.80 13.17 -4.75
N ASP A 111 -9.38 14.32 -4.46
CA ASP A 111 -8.93 15.61 -4.99
C ASP A 111 -7.55 15.97 -4.42
N VAL A 112 -7.30 15.69 -3.13
CA VAL A 112 -5.96 15.85 -2.54
C VAL A 112 -4.97 14.86 -3.15
N TYR A 113 -5.39 13.61 -3.43
CA TYR A 113 -4.54 12.65 -4.14
C TYR A 113 -4.23 13.11 -5.56
N ALA A 114 -5.21 13.64 -6.29
CA ALA A 114 -5.02 14.21 -7.62
C ALA A 114 -4.02 15.37 -7.56
N ASP A 115 -4.16 16.31 -6.63
CA ASP A 115 -3.24 17.44 -6.45
C ASP A 115 -1.81 16.98 -6.15
N ALA A 116 -1.65 15.94 -5.32
CA ALA A 116 -0.34 15.34 -5.03
C ALA A 116 0.28 14.73 -6.30
N VAL A 117 -0.50 13.98 -7.08
CA VAL A 117 -0.05 13.39 -8.36
C VAL A 117 0.33 14.48 -9.36
N VAL A 118 -0.49 15.52 -9.49
CA VAL A 118 -0.21 16.67 -10.37
C VAL A 118 1.09 17.35 -9.96
N THR A 119 1.32 17.53 -8.67
CA THR A 119 2.57 18.10 -8.15
C THR A 119 3.79 17.25 -8.55
N VAL A 120 3.68 15.93 -8.48
CA VAL A 120 4.75 15.01 -8.90
C VAL A 120 5.00 15.09 -10.41
N ILE A 121 3.94 15.17 -11.21
CA ILE A 121 4.03 15.32 -12.67
C ILE A 121 4.78 16.61 -13.02
N LEU A 122 4.35 17.74 -12.45
CA LEU A 122 4.95 19.05 -12.71
C LEU A 122 6.42 19.11 -12.27
N LYS A 123 6.77 18.51 -11.12
CA LYS A 123 8.17 18.38 -10.67
C LYS A 123 9.00 17.51 -11.61
N THR A 124 8.42 16.44 -12.12
CA THR A 124 9.09 15.56 -13.08
C THR A 124 9.34 16.29 -14.40
N GLU A 125 8.42 17.16 -14.82
CA GLU A 125 8.55 17.97 -16.03
C GLU A 125 9.56 19.11 -15.87
N SER A 126 9.59 19.77 -14.72
CA SER A 126 10.55 20.86 -14.45
C SER A 126 11.99 20.38 -14.26
N GLY A 127 12.20 19.06 -14.08
CA GLY A 127 13.52 18.49 -13.77
C GLY A 127 14.00 18.79 -12.35
N ASP A 128 13.24 19.56 -11.56
CA ASP A 128 13.51 19.87 -10.16
C ASP A 128 13.02 18.73 -9.26
N CYS A 129 13.84 17.68 -9.19
CA CYS A 129 13.78 16.74 -8.08
C CYS A 129 14.75 17.23 -6.99
N PRO A 130 14.27 17.71 -5.82
CA PRO A 130 15.15 18.01 -4.70
C PRO A 130 15.66 16.68 -4.13
N GLY A 131 16.84 16.24 -4.59
CA GLY A 131 17.46 15.00 -4.13
C GLY A 131 18.18 14.28 -5.26
N ASN A 132 19.47 14.54 -5.34
CA ASN A 132 20.48 13.69 -5.95
C ASN A 132 20.18 12.20 -5.76
N THR A 133 20.52 11.40 -6.77
CA THR A 133 21.01 10.01 -6.65
C THR A 133 20.50 9.27 -5.42
N ASP A 134 19.30 8.71 -5.48
CA ASP A 134 19.10 7.39 -4.90
C ASP A 134 18.07 6.70 -5.76
N THR A 135 18.42 5.47 -6.11
CA THR A 135 17.49 4.43 -6.51
C THR A 135 16.17 4.53 -5.74
N PRO A 136 15.06 3.93 -6.22
CA PRO A 136 13.93 3.66 -5.32
C PRO A 136 14.51 3.13 -4.01
N ILE A 137 13.91 3.42 -2.85
CA ILE A 137 14.26 2.79 -1.57
C ILE A 137 13.96 1.29 -1.72
N GLN A 138 14.76 0.63 -2.55
CA GLN A 138 15.19 -0.73 -2.45
C GLN A 138 15.93 -0.64 -1.15
N VAL A 139 15.22 -1.01 -0.09
CA VAL A 139 15.83 -1.56 1.10
C VAL A 139 17.03 -2.37 0.62
N ASN A 140 18.21 -1.77 0.74
CA ASN A 140 19.38 -2.36 0.13
C ASN A 140 19.49 -3.69 0.83
N LYS A 141 19.42 -4.83 0.12
CA LYS A 141 19.54 -6.15 0.76
C LYS A 141 20.80 -6.19 1.65
N LYS A 142 21.80 -5.38 1.29
CA LYS A 142 23.01 -5.13 2.08
C LYS A 142 22.78 -4.40 3.43
N HIS A 143 21.84 -3.48 3.50
CA HIS A 143 21.48 -2.78 4.73
C HIS A 143 20.61 -3.67 5.64
N VAL A 144 19.74 -4.53 5.07
CA VAL A 144 18.96 -5.48 5.87
C VAL A 144 19.86 -6.51 6.55
N ARG A 145 20.83 -7.08 5.82
CA ARG A 145 21.80 -8.02 6.42
C ARG A 145 22.61 -7.36 7.54
N GLU A 146 22.99 -6.09 7.39
CA GLU A 146 23.79 -5.35 8.38
C GLU A 146 22.96 -5.06 9.63
N CYS A 147 21.73 -4.59 9.46
CA CYS A 147 20.80 -4.36 10.56
C CYS A 147 20.40 -5.65 11.27
N LEU A 148 20.20 -6.75 10.53
CA LEU A 148 19.91 -8.06 11.11
C LEU A 148 21.10 -8.59 11.92
N GLN A 149 22.31 -8.44 11.40
CA GLN A 149 23.54 -8.81 12.11
C GLN A 149 23.72 -7.99 13.39
N GLU A 150 23.52 -6.68 13.33
CA GLU A 150 23.62 -5.78 14.49
C GLU A 150 22.55 -6.13 15.54
N THR A 151 21.29 -6.31 15.13
CA THR A 151 20.18 -6.66 16.03
C THR A 151 20.41 -8.01 16.73
N LEU A 152 20.87 -9.03 15.99
CA LEU A 152 21.16 -10.34 16.57
C LEU A 152 22.41 -10.31 17.47
N SER A 153 23.41 -9.50 17.11
CA SER A 153 24.59 -9.25 17.94
C SER A 153 24.23 -8.50 19.22
N ASP A 154 23.25 -7.60 19.20
CA ASP A 154 22.76 -6.88 20.38
C ASP A 154 21.91 -7.80 21.27
N MET A 155 21.10 -8.69 20.68
CA MET A 155 20.24 -9.61 21.43
C MET A 155 21.01 -10.77 22.08
N TYR A 156 22.01 -11.33 21.40
CA TYR A 156 22.72 -12.55 21.83
C TYR A 156 24.22 -12.32 22.10
N GLY A 157 24.75 -11.14 21.83
CA GLY A 157 26.17 -10.82 21.99
C GLY A 157 27.00 -11.16 20.75
N SER A 158 27.96 -10.28 20.43
CA SER A 158 28.82 -10.34 19.24
C SER A 158 29.71 -11.59 19.12
N THR A 159 29.86 -12.35 20.21
CA THR A 159 30.68 -13.58 20.24
C THR A 159 29.88 -14.83 19.84
N MET A 160 28.55 -14.78 19.94
CA MET A 160 27.65 -15.90 19.63
C MET A 160 27.13 -15.89 18.19
N VAL A 161 27.36 -14.80 17.47
CA VAL A 161 26.96 -14.62 16.06
C VAL A 161 28.18 -14.72 15.16
N SER A 162 28.16 -15.64 14.20
CA SER A 162 29.23 -15.83 13.21
C SER A 162 28.67 -15.82 11.80
N LEU A 163 29.41 -15.23 10.87
CA LEU A 163 29.04 -15.14 9.47
C LEU A 163 29.76 -16.23 8.66
N SER A 164 29.06 -16.89 7.75
CA SER A 164 29.68 -17.83 6.80
C SER A 164 30.69 -17.11 5.90
N GLU A 165 31.69 -17.83 5.39
CA GLU A 165 32.71 -17.31 4.45
C GLU A 165 32.07 -16.72 3.19
N ASP A 166 30.93 -17.26 2.75
CA ASP A 166 30.18 -16.80 1.58
C ASP A 166 29.27 -15.59 1.87
N GLN A 167 29.18 -15.12 3.12
CA GLN A 167 28.26 -14.06 3.58
C GLN A 167 26.77 -14.29 3.27
N GLN A 168 26.38 -15.54 3.00
CA GLN A 168 25.00 -15.93 2.70
C GLN A 168 24.23 -16.45 3.91
N GLN A 169 24.94 -16.90 4.95
CA GLN A 169 24.34 -17.50 6.13
C GLN A 169 24.94 -16.92 7.40
N LEU A 170 24.07 -16.68 8.38
CA LEU A 170 24.43 -16.19 9.70
C LEU A 170 24.13 -17.29 10.72
N PHE A 171 25.13 -17.64 11.52
CA PHE A 171 25.05 -18.69 12.53
C PHE A 171 25.00 -18.06 13.91
N VAL A 172 23.97 -18.40 14.69
CA VAL A 172 23.83 -18.02 16.09
C VAL A 172 24.03 -19.26 16.94
N THR A 173 25.02 -19.26 17.84
CA THR A 173 25.30 -20.37 18.75
C THR A 173 24.95 -19.96 20.17
N ILE A 174 23.93 -20.57 20.76
CA ILE A 174 23.50 -20.32 22.16
C ILE A 174 23.53 -21.67 22.88
N ASP A 175 24.27 -21.78 23.98
CA ASP A 175 24.31 -22.99 24.84
C ASP A 175 24.48 -24.32 24.07
N ASP A 176 25.53 -24.43 23.25
CA ASP A 176 25.86 -25.56 22.35
C ASP A 176 24.87 -25.86 21.22
N LYS A 177 23.80 -25.07 21.07
CA LYS A 177 22.81 -25.20 19.99
C LYS A 177 23.08 -24.17 18.90
N LYS A 178 23.06 -24.60 17.64
CA LYS A 178 23.35 -23.76 16.49
C LYS A 178 22.07 -23.50 15.70
N ALA A 179 21.78 -22.22 15.46
CA ALA A 179 20.79 -21.77 14.50
C ALA A 179 21.50 -21.20 13.27
N SER A 180 21.06 -21.58 12.07
CA SER A 180 21.51 -21.00 10.81
C SER A 180 20.39 -20.20 10.18
N ILE A 181 20.68 -18.96 9.81
CA ILE A 181 19.74 -18.03 9.19
C ILE A 181 20.23 -17.77 7.78
N ASP A 182 19.38 -18.01 6.80
CA ASP A 182 19.67 -17.72 5.40
C ASP A 182 19.36 -16.25 5.11
N LEU A 183 20.37 -15.49 4.67
CA LEU A 183 20.28 -14.04 4.49
C LEU A 183 19.60 -13.64 3.16
N GLU A 184 19.30 -14.61 2.28
CA GLU A 184 18.60 -14.36 1.02
C GLU A 184 17.10 -14.65 1.14
N SER A 185 16.74 -15.74 1.81
CA SER A 185 15.35 -16.17 2.03
C SER A 185 14.77 -15.71 3.37
N PHE A 186 15.60 -15.24 4.30
CA PHE A 186 15.23 -14.94 5.69
C PHE A 186 14.66 -16.15 6.45
N GLU A 187 14.97 -17.38 6.01
CA GLU A 187 14.56 -18.61 6.68
C GLU A 187 15.54 -18.97 7.81
N VAL A 188 14.98 -19.36 8.96
CA VAL A 188 15.73 -19.83 10.12
C VAL A 188 15.68 -21.35 10.14
N LYS A 189 16.83 -22.00 10.35
CA LYS A 189 16.94 -23.44 10.61
C LYS A 189 17.63 -23.62 11.95
N CYS A 190 16.92 -24.24 12.88
CA CYS A 190 17.45 -24.57 14.20
C CYS A 190 16.76 -25.85 14.70
N ASP A 191 17.50 -26.67 15.44
CA ASP A 191 16.96 -27.90 16.05
C ASP A 191 16.13 -27.61 17.31
N ASP A 192 16.20 -26.39 17.84
CA ASP A 192 15.50 -25.95 19.06
C ASP A 192 14.33 -25.02 18.74
N GLU A 193 13.12 -25.39 19.18
CA GLU A 193 11.88 -24.65 18.91
C GLU A 193 11.83 -23.27 19.57
N GLU A 194 12.41 -23.07 20.76
CA GLU A 194 12.36 -21.80 21.49
C GLU A 194 13.27 -20.76 20.84
N ILE A 195 14.48 -21.17 20.46
CA ILE A 195 15.45 -20.35 19.74
C ILE A 195 14.94 -20.07 18.32
N HIS A 196 14.41 -21.09 17.64
CA HIS A 196 13.82 -20.94 16.31
C HIS A 196 12.69 -19.90 16.31
N SER A 197 11.72 -20.02 17.22
CA SER A 197 10.58 -19.11 17.28
C SER A 197 11.00 -17.67 17.57
N THR A 198 12.01 -17.47 18.43
CA THR A 198 12.45 -16.12 18.81
C THR A 198 13.20 -15.45 17.66
N ILE A 199 14.09 -16.17 16.99
CA ILE A 199 14.83 -15.66 15.84
C ILE A 199 13.89 -15.39 14.65
N ASP A 200 12.93 -16.28 14.38
CA ASP A 200 11.94 -16.10 13.31
C ASP A 200 11.06 -14.85 13.53
N VAL A 201 10.61 -14.61 14.76
CA VAL A 201 9.85 -13.39 15.10
C VAL A 201 10.70 -12.14 14.93
N THR A 202 11.96 -12.13 15.39
CA THR A 202 12.87 -10.99 15.22
C THR A 202 13.14 -10.70 13.74
N VAL A 203 13.40 -11.74 12.94
CA VAL A 203 13.62 -11.62 11.49
C VAL A 203 12.37 -11.06 10.81
N LYS A 204 11.17 -11.56 11.14
CA LYS A 204 9.90 -11.05 10.61
C LYS A 204 9.66 -9.60 11.00
N HIS A 205 9.86 -9.24 12.27
CA HIS A 205 9.68 -7.86 12.75
C HIS A 205 10.65 -6.90 12.07
N LEU A 206 11.93 -7.27 11.97
CA LEU A 206 12.93 -6.47 11.29
C LEU A 206 12.63 -6.32 9.80
N SER A 207 12.18 -7.39 9.13
CA SER A 207 11.75 -7.32 7.73
C SER A 207 10.54 -6.38 7.54
N ALA A 208 9.60 -6.37 8.47
CA ALA A 208 8.42 -5.52 8.44
C ALA A 208 8.74 -4.05 8.75
N CYS A 209 9.74 -3.77 9.59
CA CYS A 209 10.19 -2.42 9.92
C CYS A 209 11.01 -1.78 8.80
N ILE A 210 11.78 -2.58 8.06
CA ILE A 210 12.67 -2.05 7.01
C ILE A 210 11.94 -1.97 5.67
N GLN A 211 10.96 -2.83 5.39
CA GLN A 211 10.14 -2.71 4.19
C GLN A 211 9.22 -1.48 4.26
N PRO A 212 9.01 -0.76 3.13
CA PRO A 212 8.02 0.31 3.09
C PRO A 212 6.66 -0.23 3.52
N LEU A 213 5.94 0.55 4.33
CA LEU A 213 4.67 0.18 4.93
C LEU A 213 3.73 -0.40 3.86
N ARG A 214 3.48 -1.71 3.91
CA ARG A 214 2.44 -2.34 3.12
C ARG A 214 1.10 -1.94 3.74
N LEU A 215 0.47 -0.93 3.17
CA LEU A 215 -0.94 -0.68 3.43
C LEU A 215 -1.72 -1.82 2.78
N THR A 216 -2.08 -2.84 3.57
CA THR A 216 -3.07 -3.83 3.13
C THR A 216 -4.32 -3.08 2.68
N PRO A 217 -4.83 -3.32 1.46
CA PRO A 217 -6.11 -2.76 1.07
C PRO A 217 -7.16 -3.21 2.08
N ALA A 218 -7.93 -2.25 2.59
CA ALA A 218 -9.05 -2.54 3.46
C ALA A 218 -9.95 -3.55 2.74
N ALA A 219 -10.14 -4.73 3.36
CA ALA A 219 -11.03 -5.75 2.86
C ALA A 219 -12.39 -5.11 2.57
N THR A 220 -12.84 -5.27 1.32
CA THR A 220 -14.12 -4.79 0.81
C THR A 220 -15.28 -5.51 1.48
#